data_AF-A0A378F3S7-F1
#
_entry.id   AF-A0A378F3S7-F1
#
_cell.length_a   1.000
_cell.length_b   1.000
_cell.length_c   1.000
_cell.angle_alpha   90.00
_cell.angle_beta   90.00
_cell.angle_gamma   90.00
#
_symmetry.space_group_name_H-M   'P 1'
#
loop_
_entity.id
_entity.type
_entity.pdbx_description
1 polymer ?
#
loop_
_entity_poly.entity_id
_entity_poly.type
_entity_poly.pdbx_seq_one_letter_code
_entity_poly.pdbx_strand_id
1 'polypeptide(L)' 'MARWLNHWENYRFGNWAISLKENPDRIIGFGGLSIISYDDTPIMNLGYRFSTESWGKGLATEFAKYAVGYGFDVLKTG' A
#
# COMPACT_ATOMS: atom_id res chain seq x y z
N MET A 1 -13.28 5.39 -4.32
CA MET A 1 -12.19 6.35 -4.63
C MET A 1 -12.05 7.47 -3.60
N ALA A 2 -13.15 8.15 -3.22
CA ALA A 2 -13.11 9.32 -2.33
C ALA A 2 -12.31 9.13 -1.02
N ARG A 3 -12.43 7.95 -0.38
CA ARG A 3 -11.66 7.63 0.85
C ARG A 3 -10.14 7.66 0.64
N TRP A 4 -9.64 7.19 -0.52
CA TRP A 4 -8.20 7.19 -0.81
C TRP A 4 -7.71 8.61 -1.10
N LEU A 5 -8.47 9.37 -1.88
CA LEU A 5 -8.12 10.77 -2.18
C LEU A 5 -8.09 11.61 -0.91
N ASN A 6 -9.11 11.50 -0.05
CA ASN A 6 -9.16 12.19 1.23
C ASN A 6 -8.00 11.77 2.15
N HIS A 7 -7.63 10.48 2.17
CA HIS A 7 -6.49 10.01 2.96
C HIS A 7 -5.16 10.62 2.44
N TRP A 8 -4.94 10.61 1.12
CA TRP A 8 -3.80 11.26 0.50
C TRP A 8 -3.76 12.77 0.76
N GLU A 9 -4.90 13.44 0.77
CA GLU A 9 -5.00 14.87 1.06
C GLU A 9 -4.60 15.20 2.51
N ASN A 10 -4.97 14.36 3.46
CA ASN A 10 -4.71 14.59 4.88
C ASN A 10 -3.33 14.10 5.33
N TYR A 11 -2.84 12.99 4.77
CA TYR A 11 -1.66 12.29 5.27
C TYR A 11 -0.47 12.27 4.30
N ARG A 12 -0.67 12.65 3.03
CA ARG A 12 0.37 12.68 1.98
C ARG A 12 1.04 11.33 1.68
N PHE A 13 0.44 10.23 2.12
CA PHE A 13 0.77 8.86 1.73
C PHE A 13 -0.53 8.07 1.52
N GLY A 14 -0.44 6.88 0.92
CA GLY A 14 -1.62 6.04 0.68
C GLY A 14 -1.31 4.86 -0.24
N ASN A 15 -2.32 4.42 -0.99
CA ASN A 15 -2.19 3.30 -1.91
C ASN A 15 -1.40 3.67 -3.17
N TRP A 16 -0.50 2.78 -3.58
CA TRP A 16 0.19 2.77 -4.87
C TRP A 16 -0.51 1.83 -5.85
N ALA A 17 -0.40 2.15 -7.14
CA ALA A 17 -0.62 1.18 -8.21
C ALA A 17 0.64 0.32 -8.36
N ILE A 18 0.47 -0.98 -8.56
CA ILE A 18 1.56 -1.94 -8.65
C ILE A 18 1.62 -2.48 -10.07
N SER A 19 2.75 -2.29 -10.74
CA SER A 19 3.06 -2.83 -12.06
C SER A 19 4.44 -3.49 -12.06
N LEU A 20 4.68 -4.38 -13.02
CA LEU A 20 6.00 -4.98 -13.21
C LEU A 20 6.88 -4.01 -14.01
N LYS A 21 8.19 -4.03 -13.76
CA LYS A 21 9.15 -3.14 -14.45
C LYS A 21 9.17 -3.42 -15.96
N GLU A 22 8.96 -4.67 -16.34
CA GLU A 22 8.93 -5.12 -17.73
C GLU A 22 7.65 -4.66 -18.47
N ASN A 23 6.60 -4.30 -17.74
CA ASN A 23 5.34 -3.83 -18.32
C ASN A 23 4.66 -2.81 -17.38
N PRO A 24 5.15 -1.55 -17.36
CA PRO A 24 4.72 -0.54 -16.40
C PRO A 24 3.27 -0.10 -16.61
N ASP A 25 2.75 -0.19 -17.83
CA ASP A 25 1.37 0.19 -18.17
C ASP A 25 0.34 -0.84 -17.66
N ARG A 26 0.78 -2.07 -17.38
CA ARG A 26 -0.08 -3.13 -16.86
C ARG A 26 -0.11 -3.11 -15.33
N ILE A 27 -1.21 -2.62 -14.77
CA ILE A 27 -1.45 -2.69 -13.33
C ILE A 27 -1.86 -4.11 -12.92
N ILE A 28 -1.11 -4.68 -11.99
CA ILE A 28 -1.31 -6.03 -11.44
C ILE A 28 -1.83 -6.01 -10.00
N GLY A 29 -1.96 -4.83 -9.39
CA GLY A 29 -2.42 -4.71 -8.02
C GLY A 29 -2.47 -3.28 -7.51
N PHE A 30 -2.99 -3.15 -6.31
CA PHE A 30 -2.97 -1.91 -5.54
C PHE A 30 -2.72 -2.24 -4.08
N GLY A 31 -2.00 -1.38 -3.39
CA GLY A 31 -1.80 -1.51 -1.95
C GLY A 31 -0.98 -0.37 -1.39
N GLY A 32 -0.91 -0.30 -0.07
CA GLY A 32 -0.12 0.69 0.63
C GLY A 32 -0.43 0.75 2.10
N LEU A 33 0.08 1.81 2.72
CA LEU A 33 -0.20 2.15 4.10
C LEU A 33 -1.40 3.10 4.17
N SER A 34 -2.22 2.94 5.18
CA SER A 34 -3.29 3.88 5.51
C SER A 34 -3.47 3.98 7.02
N ILE A 35 -4.03 5.09 7.48
CA ILE A 35 -4.46 5.22 8.88
C ILE A 35 -5.93 4.86 8.94
N ILE A 36 -6.27 3.92 9.80
CA ILE A 36 -7.65 3.52 10.07
C ILE A 36 -7.94 3.69 11.56
N SER A 37 -9.21 3.92 11.92
CA SER A 37 -9.64 3.90 13.31
C SER A 37 -10.04 2.48 13.69
N TYR A 38 -9.49 1.98 14.80
CA TYR A 38 -9.88 0.74 15.43
C TYR A 38 -10.14 1.03 16.91
N ASP A 39 -11.38 0.86 17.37
CA ASP A 39 -11.82 1.24 18.73
C ASP A 39 -11.36 2.66 19.13
N ASP A 40 -11.68 3.63 18.28
CA ASP A 40 -11.29 5.05 18.40
C ASP A 40 -9.77 5.34 18.45
N THR A 41 -8.95 4.32 18.22
CA THR A 41 -7.50 4.43 18.18
C THR A 41 -7.03 4.46 16.72
N PRO A 42 -6.29 5.51 16.29
CA PRO A 42 -5.71 5.53 14.96
C PRO A 42 -4.56 4.51 14.89
N ILE A 43 -4.67 3.57 13.95
CA ILE A 43 -3.66 2.54 13.72
C ILE A 43 -3.16 2.58 12.28
N MET A 44 -1.88 2.23 12.10
CA MET A 44 -1.30 2.02 10.78
C MET A 44 -1.78 0.68 10.22
N ASN A 45 -2.33 0.71 9.01
CA ASN A 45 -2.81 -0.45 8.29
C ASN A 45 -2.04 -0.65 7.00
N LEU A 46 -1.50 -1.85 6.80
CA LEU A 46 -0.98 -2.32 5.52
C LEU A 46 -2.05 -3.16 4.83
N GLY A 47 -2.48 -2.73 3.64
CA GLY A 47 -3.43 -3.46 2.82
C GLY A 47 -2.96 -3.56 1.38
N TYR A 48 -3.20 -4.70 0.73
CA TYR A 48 -2.90 -4.90 -0.68
C TYR A 48 -3.77 -5.97 -1.32
N ARG A 49 -3.87 -5.90 -2.65
CA ARG A 49 -4.51 -6.92 -3.49
C ARG A 49 -3.79 -7.02 -4.82
N PHE A 50 -3.67 -8.24 -5.33
CA PHE A 50 -3.02 -8.55 -6.60
C PHE A 50 -3.97 -9.35 -7.48
N SER A 51 -3.85 -9.18 -8.81
CA SER A 51 -4.48 -10.06 -9.78
C SER A 51 -4.10 -11.51 -9.53
N THR A 52 -5.04 -12.43 -9.74
CA THR A 52 -4.83 -13.88 -9.54
C THR A 52 -3.66 -14.42 -10.35
N GLU A 53 -3.45 -13.91 -11.57
CA GLU A 53 -2.31 -14.25 -12.44
C GLU A 53 -0.92 -13.90 -11.85
N SER A 54 -0.89 -13.07 -10.82
CA SER A 54 0.32 -12.62 -10.14
C SER A 54 0.60 -13.39 -8.85
N TRP A 55 -0.28 -14.32 -8.46
CA TRP A 55 -0.13 -15.12 -7.25
C TRP A 55 0.97 -16.17 -7.41
N GLY A 56 1.53 -16.64 -6.29
CA GLY A 56 2.61 -17.64 -6.29
C GLY A 56 3.99 -17.13 -6.70
N LYS A 57 4.13 -15.83 -7.03
CA LYS A 57 5.38 -15.22 -7.52
C LYS A 57 6.16 -14.43 -6.45
N GLY A 58 5.69 -14.41 -5.20
CA GLY A 58 6.32 -13.65 -4.11
C GLY A 58 6.10 -12.13 -4.13
N LEU A 59 5.40 -11.59 -5.14
CA LEU A 59 5.20 -10.14 -5.35
C LEU A 59 4.53 -9.43 -4.16
N ALA A 60 3.55 -10.09 -3.53
CA ALA A 60 2.89 -9.56 -2.35
C ALA A 60 3.85 -9.38 -1.16
N THR A 61 4.76 -10.33 -0.98
CA THR A 61 5.77 -10.29 0.08
C THR A 61 6.80 -9.19 -0.19
N GLU A 62 7.26 -9.05 -1.43
CA GLU A 62 8.18 -7.98 -1.83
C GLU A 62 7.55 -6.61 -1.58
N PHE A 63 6.31 -6.41 -2.03
CA PHE A 63 5.55 -5.20 -1.81
C PHE A 63 5.39 -4.89 -0.31
N ALA A 64 5.00 -5.88 0.49
CA ALA A 64 4.79 -5.70 1.93
C ALA A 64 6.07 -5.28 2.65
N LYS A 65 7.22 -5.89 2.32
CA LYS A 65 8.52 -5.50 2.89
C LYS A 65 8.87 -4.05 2.58
N TYR A 66 8.67 -3.63 1.33
CA TYR A 66 8.89 -2.24 0.95
C TYR A 66 7.95 -1.29 1.71
N ALA A 67 6.66 -1.59 1.76
CA ALA A 67 5.67 -0.74 2.42
C ALA A 67 5.96 -0.58 3.93
N VAL A 68 6.37 -1.66 4.61
CA VAL A 68 6.77 -1.62 6.02
C VAL A 68 8.02 -0.76 6.21
N GLY A 69 9.06 -0.96 5.38
CA GLY A 69 10.26 -0.14 5.42
C GLY A 69 9.96 1.34 5.21
N TYR A 70 9.12 1.65 4.21
CA TYR A 70 8.65 3.02 3.98
C TYR A 70 7.95 3.64 5.20
N GLY A 71 7.12 2.86 5.90
CA GLY A 71 6.45 3.31 7.13
C GLY A 71 7.44 3.72 8.23
N PHE A 72 8.44 2.89 8.49
CA PHE A 72 9.44 3.18 9.53
C PHE A 72 10.47 4.23 9.11
N ASP A 73 11.01 4.12 7.90
CA ASP A 73 12.17 4.91 7.48
C ASP A 73 11.78 6.29 6.95
N VAL A 74 10.63 6.40 6.27
CA VAL A 74 10.19 7.63 5.62
C VAL A 74 9.09 8.32 6.42
N LEU A 75 8.05 7.58 6.83
CA LEU A 75 6.94 8.16 7.59
C LEU A 75 7.24 8.30 9.09
N LYS A 76 8.30 7.66 9.59
CA LYS A 76 8.73 7.68 10.99
C LYS A 76 7.61 7.29 11.96
N THR A 77 6.83 6.26 11.62
CA THR A 77 5.67 5.83 12.41
C THR A 77 6.05 4.88 13.55
N GLY A 78 7.14 5.18 14.26
CA GLY A 78 7.69 4.39 15.36
C GLY A 78 7.64 5.10 16.70
#